data_AF-A0A8H5FYG2-F1
#
_entry.id   AF-A0A8H5FYG2-F1
#
_cell.length_a   1.000
_cell.length_b   1.000
_cell.length_c   1.000
_cell.angle_alpha   90.00
_cell.angle_beta   90.00
_cell.angle_gamma   90.00
#
_symmetry.space_group_name_H-M   'P 1'
#
loop_
_entity.id
_entity.type
_entity.pdbx_description
1 polymer ?
#
loop_
_entity_poly.entity_id
_entity_poly.type
_entity_poly.pdbx_seq_one_letter_code
_entity_poly.pdbx_strand_id
1 'polypeptide(L)'
;MEWDEKWMRFYVDSRLDAVLELTKLGSGHGFWEKGGFPQTAQNGSSQVVVTNPYANSSPNAPFDQPFYLTISLAVGGTSGWFPDYIGEKPWFDGSLTAMRDFAKAQDTWSQTWSDDRSFRM
;
A
#
# COMPACT_ATOMS: atom_id res chain seq x y z
N MET A 1 10.13 -4.12 10.56
CA MET A 1 10.67 -3.90 9.21
C MET A 1 12.11 -3.45 9.34
N GLU A 2 12.99 -3.98 8.51
CA GLU A 2 14.39 -3.53 8.38
C GLU A 2 14.66 -3.24 6.90
N TRP A 3 15.48 -2.22 6.62
CA TRP A 3 15.85 -1.83 5.26
C TRP A 3 17.22 -1.16 5.20
N ASP A 4 17.87 -1.26 4.04
CA ASP A 4 19.00 -0.41 3.64
C ASP A 4 18.97 -0.16 2.12
N GLU A 5 20.05 0.32 1.52
CA GLU A 5 20.11 0.57 0.07
C GLU A 5 20.03 -0.71 -0.79
N LYS A 6 20.16 -1.91 -0.22
CA LYS A 6 20.29 -3.21 -0.93
C LYS A 6 19.15 -4.17 -0.65
N TRP A 7 18.54 -4.12 0.54
CA TRP A 7 17.51 -5.08 0.92
C TRP A 7 16.42 -4.49 1.81
N MET A 8 15.33 -5.24 1.90
CA MET A 8 14.22 -4.95 2.79
C MET A 8 13.64 -6.24 3.36
N ARG A 9 13.33 -6.25 4.65
CA ARG A 9 12.70 -7.39 5.34
C ARG A 9 11.51 -6.94 6.17
N PHE A 10 10.44 -7.70 6.06
CA PHE A 10 9.25 -7.59 6.89
C PHE A 10 9.10 -8.86 7.72
N TYR A 11 8.72 -8.69 8.98
CA TYR A 11 8.57 -9.74 9.96
C TYR A 11 7.42 -9.40 10.90
N VAL A 12 6.85 -10.43 11.52
CA VAL A 12 5.78 -10.33 12.52
C VAL A 12 6.31 -10.93 13.81
N ASP A 13 6.04 -10.28 14.94
CA ASP A 13 6.45 -10.65 16.31
C ASP A 13 7.97 -10.70 16.59
N SER A 14 8.75 -11.41 15.78
CA SER A 14 10.20 -11.61 15.94
C SER A 14 10.95 -11.37 14.64
N ARG A 15 12.22 -10.92 14.74
CA ARG A 15 13.11 -10.76 13.57
C ARG A 15 13.43 -12.08 12.85
N LEU A 16 13.22 -13.21 13.52
CA LEU A 16 13.42 -14.55 12.96
C LEU A 16 12.22 -15.00 12.10
N ASP A 17 11.04 -14.42 12.31
CA ASP A 17 9.81 -14.79 11.64
C ASP A 17 9.54 -13.86 10.44
N ALA A 18 10.42 -13.95 9.44
CA ALA A 18 10.34 -13.14 8.24
C ALA A 18 9.14 -13.55 7.37
N VAL A 19 8.26 -12.60 7.08
CA VAL A 19 7.08 -12.78 6.20
C VAL A 19 7.42 -12.42 4.76
N LEU A 20 8.32 -11.46 4.56
CA LEU A 20 8.79 -11.07 3.24
C LEU A 20 10.24 -10.62 3.32
N GLU A 21 11.05 -11.12 2.39
CA GLU A 21 12.44 -10.75 2.25
C GLU A 21 12.77 -10.37 0.80
N LEU A 22 13.27 -9.15 0.61
CA LEU A 22 13.65 -8.58 -0.67
C LEU A 22 15.17 -8.39 -0.70
N THR A 23 15.91 -9.47 -0.91
CA THR A 23 17.39 -9.48 -0.94
C THR A 23 18.00 -9.52 -2.33
N LYS A 24 17.21 -9.90 -3.35
CA LYS A 24 17.65 -9.96 -4.75
C LYS A 24 17.27 -8.69 -5.51
N LEU A 25 17.53 -7.53 -4.92
CA LEU A 25 17.39 -6.25 -5.60
C LEU A 25 18.74 -5.97 -6.28
N GLY A 26 18.76 -6.06 -7.61
CA GLY A 26 19.96 -5.90 -8.43
C GLY A 26 19.60 -5.38 -9.82
N SER A 27 20.57 -5.24 -10.72
CA SER A 27 20.33 -4.82 -12.10
C SER A 27 19.28 -5.71 -12.78
N GLY A 28 18.13 -5.12 -13.14
CA GLY A 28 17.00 -5.84 -13.75
C GLY A 28 16.02 -6.50 -12.76
N HIS A 29 16.22 -6.33 -11.46
CA HIS A 29 15.39 -6.93 -10.40
C HIS A 29 14.94 -5.93 -9.32
N GLY A 30 15.09 -4.63 -9.58
CA GLY A 30 14.64 -3.56 -8.70
C GLY A 30 13.12 -3.39 -8.71
N PHE A 31 12.64 -2.38 -7.98
CA PHE A 31 11.19 -2.10 -7.94
C PHE A 31 10.64 -1.62 -9.27
N TRP A 32 11.45 -0.97 -10.11
CA TRP A 32 11.03 -0.56 -11.43
C TRP A 32 10.63 -1.75 -12.30
N GLU A 33 11.48 -2.77 -12.39
CA GLU A 33 11.20 -3.96 -13.20
C GLU A 33 10.02 -4.77 -12.65
N LYS A 34 9.89 -4.83 -11.32
CA LYS A 34 8.74 -5.49 -10.66
C LYS A 34 7.43 -4.74 -10.85
N GLY A 35 7.48 -3.41 -11.05
CA GLY A 35 6.29 -2.58 -11.22
C GLY A 35 5.56 -2.80 -12.56
N GLY A 36 6.21 -3.44 -13.54
CA GLY A 36 5.57 -3.77 -14.82
C GLY A 36 5.13 -2.53 -15.62
N PHE A 37 5.85 -1.41 -15.49
CA PHE A 37 5.50 -0.16 -16.16
C PHE A 37 5.47 -0.32 -17.69
N PRO A 38 4.49 0.28 -18.39
CA PRO A 38 4.40 0.20 -19.86
C PRO A 38 5.56 0.94 -20.51
N GLN A 39 5.97 0.55 -21.71
CA GLN A 39 7.06 1.22 -22.44
C GLN A 39 6.70 2.66 -22.86
N THR A 40 5.40 2.95 -23.00
CA THR A 40 4.90 4.27 -23.41
C THR A 40 3.64 4.63 -22.65
N ALA A 41 3.42 5.93 -22.46
CA ALA A 41 2.23 6.50 -21.84
C ALA A 41 1.72 7.67 -22.67
N GLN A 42 0.44 8.01 -22.52
CA GLN A 42 -0.14 9.21 -23.13
C GLN A 42 0.12 10.42 -22.21
N ASN A 43 0.73 11.46 -22.76
CA ASN A 43 0.87 12.77 -22.13
C ASN A 43 0.09 13.80 -22.97
N GLY A 44 -1.17 14.03 -22.59
CA GLY A 44 -2.10 14.81 -23.39
C GLY A 44 -2.40 14.12 -24.72
N SER A 45 -2.13 14.81 -25.83
CA SER A 45 -2.30 14.28 -27.19
C SER A 45 -1.06 13.55 -27.74
N SER A 46 0.01 13.43 -26.95
CA SER A 46 1.30 12.88 -27.39
C SER A 46 1.66 11.60 -26.64
N GLN A 47 2.14 10.59 -27.36
CA GLN A 47 2.70 9.38 -26.75
C GLN A 47 4.15 9.64 -26.35
N VAL A 48 4.49 9.39 -25.08
CA VAL A 48 5.83 9.56 -24.50
C VAL A 48 6.40 8.22 -24.05
N VAL A 49 7.72 8.08 -24.13
CA VAL A 49 8.43 6.92 -23.59
C VAL A 49 8.45 7.01 -22.06
N VAL A 50 8.08 5.93 -21.40
CA VAL A 50 8.17 5.82 -19.95
C VAL A 50 9.58 5.37 -19.60
N THR A 51 10.37 6.29 -19.06
CA THR A 51 11.75 6.04 -18.68
C THR A 51 11.85 5.73 -17.20
N ASN A 52 12.71 4.79 -16.81
CA ASN A 52 13.00 4.50 -15.42
C ASN A 52 13.69 5.70 -14.76
N PRO A 53 13.05 6.41 -13.80
CA PRO A 53 13.67 7.55 -13.13
C PRO A 53 14.79 7.12 -12.15
N TYR A 54 14.84 5.84 -11.80
CA TYR A 54 15.80 5.25 -10.85
C TYR A 54 16.94 4.49 -11.54
N ALA A 55 17.10 4.66 -12.86
CA ALA A 55 18.08 3.90 -13.64
C ALA A 55 19.54 4.05 -13.14
N ASN A 56 19.85 5.16 -12.47
CA ASN A 56 21.17 5.46 -11.92
C ASN A 56 21.22 5.37 -10.38
N SER A 57 20.17 4.83 -9.75
CA SER A 57 20.05 4.72 -8.29
C SER A 57 20.42 3.32 -7.81
N SER A 58 20.40 3.12 -6.48
CA SER A 58 20.61 1.78 -5.92
C SER A 58 19.45 0.85 -6.33
N PRO A 59 19.64 -0.48 -6.40
CA PRO A 59 18.56 -1.40 -6.76
C PRO A 59 17.33 -1.37 -5.84
N ASN A 60 17.47 -0.87 -4.60
CA ASN A 60 16.34 -0.68 -3.68
C ASN A 60 15.57 0.63 -3.91
N ALA A 61 15.96 1.47 -4.87
CA ALA A 61 15.25 2.70 -5.21
C ALA A 61 13.78 2.42 -5.55
N PRO A 62 12.83 3.22 -5.03
CA PRO A 62 13.02 4.51 -4.34
C PRO A 62 13.26 4.42 -2.81
N PHE A 63 13.40 3.23 -2.25
CA PHE A 63 13.59 3.01 -0.80
C PHE A 63 15.07 2.97 -0.38
N ASP A 64 15.96 3.49 -1.23
CA ASP A 64 17.39 3.69 -0.98
C ASP A 64 17.70 5.02 -0.26
N GLN A 65 16.67 5.74 0.19
CA GLN A 65 16.75 7.00 0.92
C GLN A 65 15.72 7.03 2.07
N PRO A 66 15.80 7.97 3.02
CA PRO A 66 14.79 8.11 4.07
C PRO A 66 13.38 8.32 3.50
N PHE A 67 12.39 7.59 4.02
CA PHE A 67 10.98 7.68 3.63
C PHE A 67 10.07 7.62 4.85
N TYR A 68 8.81 8.01 4.65
CA TYR A 68 7.76 7.87 5.65
C TYR A 68 7.01 6.56 5.45
N LEU A 69 6.80 5.82 6.53
CA LEU A 69 5.86 4.71 6.54
C LEU A 69 4.46 5.26 6.84
N THR A 70 3.56 5.18 5.86
CA THR A 70 2.14 5.49 6.06
C THR A 70 1.38 4.19 6.19
N ILE A 71 0.59 4.08 7.25
CA ILE A 71 -0.34 2.97 7.48
C ILE A 71 -1.75 3.56 7.40
N SER A 72 -2.63 2.94 6.63
CA SER A 72 -4.01 3.38 6.46
C SER A 72 -4.95 2.19 6.43
N LEU A 73 -6.22 2.45 6.78
CA LEU A 73 -7.29 1.47 6.73
C LEU A 73 -8.19 1.79 5.54
N ALA A 74 -8.34 0.85 4.61
CA ALA A 74 -9.16 1.02 3.40
C ALA A 74 -10.67 0.78 3.64
N VAL A 75 -11.17 1.12 4.84
CA VAL A 75 -12.60 0.99 5.18
C VAL A 75 -13.44 2.02 4.42
N GLY A 76 -14.68 1.65 4.07
CA GLY A 76 -15.51 2.44 3.15
C GLY A 76 -15.15 2.27 1.66
N GLY A 77 -14.13 1.47 1.33
CA GLY A 77 -13.76 1.13 -0.04
C GLY A 77 -14.67 0.08 -0.66
N THR A 78 -14.77 0.10 -1.99
CA THR A 78 -15.64 -0.77 -2.79
C THR A 78 -14.87 -1.78 -3.66
N SER A 79 -13.64 -2.09 -3.28
CA SER A 79 -12.73 -2.95 -4.06
C SER A 79 -13.03 -4.45 -3.97
N GLY A 80 -14.04 -4.86 -3.19
CA GLY A 80 -14.32 -6.27 -2.90
C GLY A 80 -13.44 -6.89 -1.81
N TRP A 81 -12.47 -6.14 -1.25
CA TRP A 81 -11.62 -6.64 -0.18
C TRP A 81 -12.40 -6.95 1.11
N PHE A 82 -13.40 -6.11 1.42
CA PHE A 82 -14.36 -6.34 2.51
C PHE A 82 -15.64 -6.90 1.91
N PRO A 83 -15.92 -8.21 2.03
CA PRO A 83 -17.07 -8.81 1.37
C PRO A 83 -18.40 -8.26 1.90
N ASP A 84 -19.35 -8.02 1.02
CA ASP A 84 -20.72 -7.67 1.41
C ASP A 84 -21.39 -8.82 2.19
N TYR A 85 -22.32 -8.46 3.08
CA TYR A 85 -23.07 -9.38 3.94
C TYR A 85 -22.25 -10.16 5.00
N ILE A 86 -20.98 -9.79 5.20
CA ILE A 86 -20.12 -10.34 6.26
C ILE A 86 -19.79 -9.25 7.29
N GLY A 87 -19.83 -9.60 8.57
CA GLY A 87 -19.30 -8.77 9.66
C GLY A 87 -20.01 -7.43 9.86
N GLU A 88 -21.31 -7.37 9.59
CA GLU A 88 -22.16 -6.17 9.77
C GLU A 88 -21.62 -4.92 9.05
N LYS A 89 -20.95 -5.12 7.91
CA LYS A 89 -20.40 -4.05 7.08
C LYS A 89 -21.48 -2.98 6.77
N PRO A 90 -21.28 -1.70 7.17
CA PRO A 90 -22.31 -0.67 7.04
C PRO A 90 -22.38 0.00 5.65
N TRP A 91 -21.53 -0.39 4.70
CA TRP A 91 -21.55 0.09 3.32
C TRP A 91 -21.62 -1.08 2.34
N PHE A 92 -22.10 -0.82 1.12
CA PHE A 92 -22.25 -1.82 0.07
C PHE A 92 -21.37 -1.46 -1.14
N ASP A 93 -20.67 -2.43 -1.72
CA ASP A 93 -19.69 -2.17 -2.78
C ASP A 93 -20.30 -1.58 -4.05
N GLY A 94 -21.52 -2.00 -4.40
CA GLY A 94 -22.25 -1.47 -5.55
C GLY A 94 -22.93 -0.11 -5.30
N SER A 95 -22.82 0.47 -4.11
CA SER A 95 -23.49 1.73 -3.77
C SER A 95 -22.67 2.94 -4.22
N LEU A 96 -23.33 3.88 -4.92
CA LEU A 96 -22.74 5.20 -5.24
C LEU A 96 -22.49 6.05 -3.99
N THR A 97 -23.04 5.65 -2.84
CA THR A 97 -22.93 6.38 -1.57
C THR A 97 -22.16 5.62 -0.49
N ALA A 98 -21.42 4.57 -0.85
CA ALA A 98 -20.72 3.69 0.09
C ALA A 98 -19.92 4.44 1.17
N MET A 99 -19.10 5.42 0.79
CA MET A 99 -18.32 6.21 1.76
C MET A 99 -19.20 7.02 2.73
N ARG A 100 -20.32 7.57 2.23
CA ARG A 100 -21.27 8.32 3.06
C ARG A 100 -21.96 7.38 4.03
N ASP A 101 -22.32 6.18 3.59
CA ASP A 101 -23.02 5.20 4.42
C ASP A 101 -22.08 4.66 5.51
N PHE A 102 -20.79 4.43 5.19
CA PHE A 102 -19.74 4.19 6.18
C PHE A 102 -19.60 5.33 7.20
N ALA A 103 -19.53 6.58 6.75
CA ALA A 103 -19.40 7.74 7.62
C ALA A 103 -20.62 7.93 8.53
N LYS A 104 -21.84 7.67 8.04
CA LYS A 104 -23.07 7.71 8.85
C LYS A 104 -23.10 6.67 9.97
N ALA A 105 -22.40 5.56 9.79
CA ALA A 105 -22.28 4.51 10.80
C ALA A 105 -21.15 4.78 11.82
N GLN A 106 -20.53 5.97 11.79
CA GLN A 106 -19.41 6.32 12.67
C GLN A 106 -19.70 6.10 14.14
N ASP A 107 -20.88 6.53 14.61
CA ASP A 107 -21.27 6.34 16.01
C ASP A 107 -21.29 4.87 16.43
N THR A 108 -21.39 3.92 15.49
CA THR A 108 -21.35 2.48 15.77
C THR A 108 -19.92 1.94 15.69
N TRP A 109 -19.23 2.11 14.56
CA TRP A 109 -17.93 1.47 14.40
C TRP A 109 -16.84 2.12 15.25
N SER A 110 -16.94 3.42 15.57
CA SER A 110 -15.93 4.09 16.40
C SER A 110 -15.90 3.56 17.82
N GLN A 111 -17.00 3.00 18.32
CA GLN A 111 -17.07 2.37 19.64
C GLN A 111 -16.26 1.07 19.74
N THR A 112 -15.99 0.43 18.60
CA THR A 112 -15.19 -0.81 18.56
C THR A 112 -13.69 -0.52 18.63
N TRP A 113 -13.28 0.74 18.46
CA TRP A 113 -11.88 1.12 18.53
C TRP A 113 -11.51 1.37 19.99
N SER A 114 -10.38 0.81 20.42
CA SER A 114 -9.89 0.98 21.80
C SER A 114 -9.59 2.46 22.07
N ASP A 115 -9.93 2.92 23.27
CA ASP A 115 -9.51 4.24 23.78
C ASP A 115 -8.02 4.31 24.15
N ASP A 116 -7.30 3.19 24.03
CA ASP A 116 -5.85 3.18 24.18
C ASP A 116 -5.19 4.05 23.11
N ARG A 117 -4.59 5.14 23.58
CA ARG A 117 -3.90 6.14 22.76
C ARG A 117 -2.67 5.58 22.05
N SER A 118 -2.22 4.37 22.39
CA SER A 118 -1.14 3.68 21.67
C SER A 118 -1.50 3.31 20.23
N PHE A 119 -2.80 3.30 19.88
CA PHE A 119 -3.31 2.87 18.55
C PHE A 119 -4.06 3.95 17.76
N ARG A 120 -4.06 5.21 18.20
CA ARG A 120 -4.66 6.30 17.40
C ARG A 120 -3.67 6.73 16.30
N MET A 121 -3.96 6.33 15.05
CA MET A 121 -3.28 6.83 13.84
C MET A 121 -3.75 8.24 13.49
#